data_AF-A0A1C4J0P4-F1
#
_entry.id   AF-A0A1C4J0P4-F1
#
_cell.length_a   1.000
_cell.length_b   1.000
_cell.length_c   1.000
_cell.angle_alpha   90.00
_cell.angle_beta   90.00
_cell.angle_gamma   90.00
#
_symmetry.space_group_name_H-M   'P 1'
#
loop_
_entity.id
_entity.type
_entity.pdbx_description
1 polymer ?
#
loop_
_entity_poly.entity_id
_entity_poly.type
_entity_poly.pdbx_seq_one_letter_code
_entity_poly.pdbx_strand_id
1 'polypeptide(L)'
;MTGPSPGYSVIKTSTLAHLDAHYFAPLSGMRDIAAGLLDEWGHDSADHPELVAQMEVELSGALIETAADLMRDAGLRDLRIEPTPPLLPGDPGPHHGDTP
;
A
#
# COMPACT_ATOMS: atom_id res chain seq x y z
N MET A 1 20.72 17.69 24.22
CA MET A 1 20.26 17.22 22.89
C MET A 1 18.97 16.44 23.11
N THR A 2 17.82 17.07 22.90
CA THR A 2 16.51 16.41 22.92
C THR A 2 16.10 16.17 21.47
N GLY A 3 16.39 14.97 20.96
CA GLY A 3 15.81 14.51 19.70
C GLY A 3 14.29 14.34 19.87
N PRO A 4 13.49 14.50 18.80
CA PRO A 4 12.04 14.30 18.90
C PRO A 4 11.75 12.87 19.39
N SER A 5 10.98 12.75 20.47
CA SER A 5 10.44 11.46 20.91
C SER A 5 9.63 10.86 19.76
N PRO A 6 9.76 9.56 19.43
CA PRO A 6 8.97 8.96 18.36
C PRO A 6 7.48 9.06 18.74
N GLY A 7 6.70 9.73 17.90
CA GLY A 7 5.27 9.93 18.10
C GLY A 7 4.52 8.64 17.83
N TYR A 8 4.39 7.77 18.84
CA TYR A 8 3.56 6.58 18.72
C TYR A 8 2.08 6.96 18.83
N SER A 9 1.27 6.45 17.90
CA SER A 9 -0.19 6.58 17.93
C SER A 9 -0.82 5.22 18.19
N VAL A 10 -1.73 5.14 19.17
CA VAL A 10 -2.46 3.92 19.47
C VAL A 10 -3.65 3.80 18.52
N ILE A 11 -3.68 2.71 17.75
CA ILE A 11 -4.81 2.38 16.86
C ILE A 11 -5.65 1.25 17.44
N LYS A 12 -6.91 1.14 16.98
CA LYS A 12 -7.78 0.04 17.37
C LYS A 12 -7.26 -1.28 16.79
N THR A 13 -7.43 -2.39 17.52
CA THR A 13 -7.05 -3.73 17.07
C THR A 13 -7.71 -4.12 15.75
N SER A 14 -8.96 -3.71 15.51
CA SER A 14 -9.65 -3.96 14.24
C SER A 14 -9.05 -3.18 13.06
N THR A 15 -8.56 -1.96 13.31
CA THR A 15 -7.82 -1.17 12.32
C THR A 15 -6.49 -1.83 12.02
N LEU A 16 -5.77 -2.30 13.05
CA LEU A 16 -4.54 -3.07 12.85
C LEU A 16 -4.79 -4.35 12.04
N ALA A 17 -5.82 -5.13 12.37
CA ALA A 17 -6.16 -6.35 11.64
C ALA A 17 -6.58 -6.09 10.19
N HIS A 18 -7.27 -4.98 9.92
CA HIS A 18 -7.59 -4.55 8.56
C HIS A 18 -6.33 -4.14 7.79
N LEU A 19 -5.43 -3.38 8.43
CA LEU A 19 -4.15 -3.02 7.83
C LEU A 19 -3.30 -4.27 7.57
N ASP A 20 -3.28 -5.22 8.50
CA ASP A 20 -2.59 -6.49 8.37
C ASP A 20 -3.12 -7.34 7.22
N ALA A 21 -4.43 -7.57 7.17
CA ALA A 21 -5.03 -8.41 6.13
C ALA A 21 -4.96 -7.81 4.72
N HIS A 22 -5.00 -6.47 4.59
CA HIS A 22 -5.11 -5.83 3.28
C HIS A 22 -3.83 -5.17 2.79
N TYR A 23 -2.94 -4.79 3.70
CA TYR A 23 -1.72 -4.07 3.36
C TYR A 23 -0.45 -4.80 3.78
N PHE A 24 -0.47 -5.72 4.76
CA PHE A 24 0.72 -6.50 5.15
C PHE A 24 0.71 -7.95 4.62
N ALA A 25 -0.45 -8.59 4.48
CA ALA A 25 -0.57 -9.96 3.96
C ALA A 25 -0.23 -10.12 2.46
N PRO A 26 -0.49 -9.15 1.56
CA PRO A 26 0.04 -9.20 0.19
C PRO A 26 1.58 -9.04 0.16
N LEU A 27 2.14 -8.30 1.11
CA LEU A 27 3.59 -8.04 1.20
C LEU A 27 4.35 -9.32 1.56
N SER A 28 3.81 -10.16 2.46
CA SER A 28 4.42 -11.47 2.73
C SER A 28 4.46 -12.39 1.50
N GLY A 29 3.44 -12.32 0.63
CA GLY A 29 3.43 -13.07 -0.62
C GLY A 29 4.49 -12.60 -1.62
N MET A 30 4.73 -11.29 -1.74
CA MET A 30 5.78 -10.76 -2.61
C MET A 30 7.18 -11.05 -2.06
N ARG A 31 7.33 -11.11 -0.74
CA ARG A 31 8.57 -11.55 -0.08
C ARG A 31 8.95 -12.98 -0.45
N ASP A 32 7.98 -13.90 -0.41
CA ASP A 32 8.19 -15.30 -0.77
C ASP A 32 8.53 -15.45 -2.27
N ILE A 33 7.89 -14.66 -3.13
CA ILE A 33 8.22 -14.60 -4.57
C ILE A 33 9.65 -14.09 -4.76
N ALA A 34 10.03 -13.01 -4.06
CA ALA A 34 11.39 -12.47 -4.14
C ALA A 34 12.44 -13.50 -3.70
N ALA A 35 12.20 -14.20 -2.59
CA ALA A 35 13.07 -15.28 -2.12
C ALA A 35 13.17 -16.42 -3.14
N GLY A 36 12.04 -16.87 -3.68
CA GLY A 36 12.01 -17.92 -4.70
C GLY A 36 12.77 -17.55 -5.98
N LEU A 37 12.70 -16.29 -6.42
CA LEU A 37 13.45 -15.80 -7.59
C LEU A 37 14.97 -15.83 -7.35
N LEU A 38 15.42 -15.45 -6.15
CA LEU A 38 16.83 -15.52 -5.78
C LEU A 38 17.32 -16.97 -5.76
N ASP A 39 16.55 -17.85 -5.12
CA ASP A 39 16.85 -19.28 -5.05
C ASP A 39 16.92 -19.90 -6.46
N GLU A 40 15.99 -19.54 -7.37
CA GLU A 40 15.97 -20.00 -8.77
C GLU A 40 17.20 -19.53 -9.56
N TRP A 41 17.71 -18.32 -9.28
CA TRP A 41 18.94 -17.81 -9.89
C TRP A 41 20.23 -18.29 -9.21
N GLY A 42 20.12 -19.22 -8.26
CA GLY A 42 21.25 -19.87 -7.61
C GLY A 42 21.84 -19.09 -6.44
N HIS A 43 21.09 -18.16 -5.87
CA HIS A 43 21.45 -17.41 -4.68
C HIS A 43 20.65 -17.92 -3.48
N ASP A 44 21.28 -18.15 -2.33
CA ASP A 44 20.52 -18.39 -1.10
C ASP A 44 19.88 -17.07 -0.65
N SER A 45 18.55 -17.01 -0.68
CA SER A 45 17.80 -15.82 -0.25
C SER A 45 18.08 -15.42 1.21
N ALA A 46 18.50 -16.35 2.07
CA ALA A 46 18.87 -16.06 3.46
C ALA A 46 20.16 -15.22 3.56
N ASP A 47 21.04 -15.28 2.56
CA ASP A 47 22.26 -14.47 2.49
C ASP A 47 21.98 -13.03 2.01
N HIS A 48 20.76 -12.76 1.52
CA HIS A 48 20.38 -11.49 0.89
C HIS A 48 19.10 -10.85 1.49
N PRO A 49 18.97 -10.73 2.82
CA PRO A 49 17.71 -10.31 3.45
C PRO A 49 17.28 -8.88 3.10
N GLU A 50 18.25 -7.98 2.86
CA GLU A 50 17.99 -6.60 2.45
C GLU A 50 17.49 -6.51 1.01
N LEU A 51 18.05 -7.35 0.11
CA LEU A 51 17.59 -7.43 -1.28
C LEU A 51 16.18 -8.00 -1.36
N VAL A 52 15.89 -9.05 -0.59
CA VAL A 52 14.53 -9.62 -0.48
C VAL A 52 13.53 -8.55 -0.02
N ALA A 53 13.90 -7.72 0.98
CA ALA A 53 13.04 -6.64 1.45
C ALA A 53 12.82 -5.54 0.40
N GLN A 54 13.84 -5.20 -0.40
CA GLN A 54 13.70 -4.23 -1.50
C GLN A 54 12.81 -4.80 -2.62
N MET A 55 13.04 -6.06 -3.01
CA MET A 55 12.23 -6.75 -4.02
C MET A 55 10.78 -6.89 -3.58
N GLU A 56 10.51 -7.17 -2.30
CA GLU A 56 9.16 -7.20 -1.74
C GLU A 56 8.41 -5.89 -2.01
N VAL A 57 9.06 -4.73 -1.80
CA VAL A 57 8.47 -3.41 -2.07
C VAL A 57 8.22 -3.19 -3.57
N GLU A 58 9.22 -3.44 -4.40
CA GLU A 58 9.13 -3.19 -5.85
C GLU A 58 8.10 -4.11 -6.54
N LEU A 59 8.08 -5.41 -6.19
CA LEU A 59 7.11 -6.37 -6.70
C LEU A 59 5.69 -6.01 -6.26
N SER A 60 5.52 -5.55 -5.01
CA SER A 60 4.24 -5.07 -4.51
C SER A 60 3.77 -3.82 -5.27
N GLY A 61 4.68 -2.87 -5.54
CA GLY A 61 4.39 -1.69 -6.37
C GLY A 61 3.94 -2.07 -7.78
N ALA A 62 4.68 -2.97 -8.44
CA ALA A 62 4.33 -3.46 -9.78
C ALA A 62 2.96 -4.15 -9.83
N LEU A 63 2.60 -4.90 -8.79
CA LEU A 63 1.28 -5.52 -8.67
C LEU A 63 0.17 -4.47 -8.55
N ILE A 64 0.38 -3.42 -7.74
CA ILE A 64 -0.58 -2.31 -7.58
C ILE A 64 -0.77 -1.56 -8.90
N GLU A 65 0.31 -1.25 -9.62
CA GLU A 65 0.24 -0.59 -10.93
C GLU A 65 -0.55 -1.43 -11.93
N THR A 66 -0.27 -2.73 -11.99
CA THR A 66 -0.98 -3.67 -12.86
C THR A 66 -2.47 -3.75 -12.50
N ALA A 67 -2.80 -3.85 -11.21
CA ALA A 67 -4.17 -3.86 -10.73
C ALA A 67 -4.91 -2.55 -11.04
N ALA A 68 -4.23 -1.41 -10.90
CA ALA A 68 -4.77 -0.09 -11.22
C ALA A 68 -5.13 0.03 -12.71
N ASP A 69 -4.26 -0.47 -13.59
CA ASP A 69 -4.50 -0.47 -15.03
C ASP A 69 -5.66 -1.40 -15.40
N LEU A 70 -5.73 -2.62 -14.85
CA LEU A 70 -6.86 -3.54 -15.03
C LEU A 70 -8.19 -2.93 -14.56
N MET A 71 -8.19 -2.22 -13.44
CA MET A 71 -9.38 -1.53 -12.94
C MET A 71 -9.82 -0.40 -13.86
N ARG A 72 -8.88 0.40 -14.38
CA ARG A 72 -9.18 1.43 -15.38
C ARG A 72 -9.82 0.83 -16.62
N ASP A 73 -9.24 -0.25 -17.15
CA ASP A 73 -9.74 -0.92 -18.36
C ASP A 73 -11.16 -1.50 -18.15
N ALA A 74 -11.49 -1.90 -16.93
CA ALA A 74 -12.82 -2.33 -16.53
C ALA A 74 -13.80 -1.18 -16.24
N GLY A 75 -13.38 0.09 -16.36
CA GLY A 75 -14.18 1.27 -16.01
C GLY A 75 -14.37 1.47 -14.50
N LEU A 76 -13.55 0.82 -13.68
CA LEU A 76 -13.51 0.97 -12.23
C LEU A 76 -12.55 2.10 -11.80
N ARG A 77 -12.61 2.47 -10.54
CA ARG A 77 -11.77 3.55 -9.97
C ARG A 77 -10.30 3.10 -9.89
N ASP A 78 -9.40 3.95 -10.38
CA ASP A 78 -7.95 3.74 -10.34
C ASP A 78 -7.42 3.71 -8.88
N LEU A 79 -6.67 2.66 -8.54
CA LEU A 79 -6.12 2.43 -7.19
C LEU A 79 -5.03 3.42 -6.77
N ARG A 80 -4.38 4.09 -7.73
CA ARG A 80 -3.37 5.13 -7.43
C ARG A 80 -3.98 6.41 -6.88
N ILE A 81 -5.28 6.59 -7.05
CA ILE A 81 -5.98 7.77 -6.56
C ILE A 81 -6.36 7.49 -5.10
N GLU A 82 -5.99 8.40 -4.20
CA GLU A 82 -6.43 8.33 -2.80
C GLU A 82 -7.95 8.09 -2.75
N PRO A 83 -8.42 7.17 -1.89
CA PRO A 83 -9.84 6.93 -1.74
C PRO A 83 -10.49 8.21 -1.22
N THR A 84 -11.23 8.91 -2.10
CA THR A 84 -12.13 9.97 -1.64
C THR A 84 -13.13 9.29 -0.72
N PRO A 85 -13.23 9.71 0.55
CA PRO A 85 -14.20 9.14 1.45
C PRO A 85 -15.58 9.26 0.81
N PRO A 86 -16.45 8.25 0.97
CA PRO A 86 -17.82 8.35 0.46
C PRO A 86 -18.44 9.63 1.04
N LEU A 87 -18.88 10.53 0.15
CA LEU A 87 -19.68 11.68 0.54
C LEU A 87 -20.88 11.14 1.30
N LEU A 88 -20.91 11.39 2.61
CA LEU A 88 -22.07 11.07 3.41
C LEU A 88 -23.26 11.86 2.82
N PRO A 89 -24.47 11.27 2.74
CA PRO A 89 -25.63 12.01 2.26
C PRO A 89 -25.88 13.19 3.18
N GLY A 90 -25.49 14.39 2.74
CA GLY A 90 -25.62 15.63 3.52
C GLY A 90 -24.42 16.56 3.55
N ASP A 91 -23.28 16.23 2.93
CA ASP A 91 -22.15 17.16 2.87
C ASP A 91 -22.40 18.26 1.82
N PRO A 92 -22.62 19.53 2.22
CA PRO A 92 -22.77 20.62 1.26
C PRO A 92 -21.38 20.90 0.67
N GLY A 93 -21.22 20.63 -0.63
CA GLY A 93 -20.00 20.98 -1.36
C GLY A 93 -19.63 22.46 -1.18
N PRO A 94 -18.34 22.82 -1.28
CA PRO A 94 -17.89 24.18 -1.01
C PRO A 94 -18.57 25.14 -1.99
N HIS A 95 -19.28 26.13 -1.46
CA HIS A 95 -19.82 27.24 -2.22
C HIS A 95 -18.68 27.92 -2.97
N HIS A 96 -18.62 27.75 -4.29
CA HIS A 96 -17.87 28.65 -5.15
C HIS A 96 -18.51 30.03 -4.98
N GLY A 97 -17.78 30.93 -4.32
CA GLY A 97 -18.20 32.30 -4.10
C GLY A 97 -18.48 32.99 -5.43
N ASP A 98 -19.70 33.50 -5.57
CA ASP A 98 -20.02 34.46 -6.62
C ASP A 98 -19.17 35.72 -6.39
N THR A 99 -18.54 36.12 -7.49
CA THR A 99 -17.73 37.32 -7.63
C THR A 99 -18.66 38.54 -7.63
N PRO A 100 -18.25 39.69 -7.05
CA PRO A 100 -19.05 40.92 -7.08
C PRO A 100 -19.26 41.48 -8.50
#